data_AF-S1PC71-F1
#
_entry.id   AF-S1PC71-F1
#
_cell.length_a   1.000
_cell.length_b   1.000
_cell.length_c   1.000
_cell.angle_alpha   90.00
_cell.angle_beta   90.00
_cell.angle_gamma   90.00
#
_symmetry.space_group_name_H-M   'P 1'
#
loop_
_entity.id
_entity.type
_entity.pdbx_description
1 polymer ?
#
loop_
_entity_poly.entity_id
_entity_poly.type
_entity_poly.pdbx_seq_one_letter_code
_entity_poly.pdbx_strand_id
1 'polypeptide(L)'
;MNGSMQKKIRPVSLISGKQAFLAGLDWKNIPPGYRNARRFARSQGAELYLSCHNHDGENGDEMMIALLSRQDADIPRNIRQCLSLAMLIRPLLKSGGYAIFIIGNDENDDAELTCAFVSVINGILVNDVTGTPTEITEARNTFLMLNAEPENGWVRYEPDGFSPDSRCIPLPLSNLISTRKHPAEARLLPVSRGPQLMTALLIITLLGASWYGWQRYEIWQAEKAEREESARKAAEARITPPWTGQPETGEFIRQCSTTWNQTPLSAAGWRYTLAECSTDGNSGNLRASYTNTAGTTVTAFIRRITELTDTRPFIVMPEGNSGGVALPVTFRLPDNPVPVDSLPETSDLQERLTTLAQSVQLQIDWQEVNNSFTDENGNIIQPPWKEYDLQIQTLLPANQLAERFSEPSVRFLSVTRQLENGRFRYQFTGKYYAR
;
A
#
# COMPACT_ATOMS: atom_id res chain seq x y z
N MET A 1 73.23 -23.55 -6.18
CA MET A 1 73.74 -22.73 -5.06
C MET A 1 72.57 -21.95 -4.50
N ASN A 2 72.21 -22.31 -3.27
CA ASN A 2 71.38 -21.62 -2.27
C ASN A 2 70.22 -20.74 -2.75
N GLY A 3 69.04 -21.36 -2.92
CA GLY A 3 67.78 -20.68 -2.73
C GLY A 3 67.63 -20.32 -1.25
N SER A 4 67.97 -19.08 -0.90
CA SER A 4 67.65 -18.51 0.42
C SER A 4 66.13 -18.46 0.56
N MET A 5 65.54 -19.45 1.24
CA MET A 5 64.19 -19.32 1.79
C MET A 5 64.20 -18.10 2.71
N GLN A 6 63.72 -16.96 2.24
CA GLN A 6 63.39 -15.82 3.10
C GLN A 6 62.33 -16.31 4.08
N LYS A 7 62.69 -16.46 5.37
CA LYS A 7 61.77 -16.73 6.46
C LYS A 7 60.67 -15.66 6.39
N LYS A 8 59.44 -16.05 6.04
CA LYS A 8 58.29 -15.10 6.00
C LYS A 8 58.11 -14.57 7.42
N ILE A 9 58.41 -13.30 7.64
CA ILE A 9 58.21 -12.64 8.93
C ILE A 9 56.72 -12.71 9.23
N ARG A 10 56.34 -13.39 10.31
CA ARG A 10 54.96 -13.48 10.75
C ARG A 10 54.75 -12.46 11.88
N PRO A 11 53.88 -11.46 11.70
CA PRO A 11 53.56 -10.54 12.77
C PRO A 11 52.86 -11.27 13.92
N VAL A 12 53.26 -10.98 15.15
CA VAL A 12 52.68 -11.57 16.36
C VAL A 12 51.73 -10.56 17.00
N SER A 13 50.57 -11.04 17.48
CA SER A 13 49.54 -10.20 18.08
C SER A 13 49.42 -10.39 19.59
N LEU A 14 49.41 -9.26 20.32
CA LEU A 14 49.03 -9.15 21.72
C LEU A 14 47.60 -8.62 21.79
N ILE A 15 46.68 -9.38 22.38
CA ILE A 15 45.26 -9.00 22.45
C ILE A 15 44.96 -8.36 23.80
N SER A 16 44.36 -7.16 23.77
CA SER A 16 43.80 -6.51 24.96
C SER A 16 42.42 -5.93 24.64
N GLY A 17 41.38 -6.49 25.25
CA GLY A 17 39.99 -6.11 25.00
C GLY A 17 39.57 -6.28 23.54
N LYS A 18 39.25 -5.18 22.85
CA LYS A 18 38.85 -5.17 21.42
C LYS A 18 39.97 -4.69 20.49
N GLN A 19 41.20 -4.67 20.99
CA GLN A 19 42.40 -4.18 20.30
C GLN A 19 43.44 -5.29 20.17
N ALA A 20 44.13 -5.33 19.03
CA ALA A 20 45.31 -6.15 18.80
C ALA A 20 46.54 -5.25 18.62
N PHE A 21 47.62 -5.57 19.32
CA PHE A 21 48.90 -4.88 19.29
C PHE A 21 49.92 -5.77 18.58
N LEU A 22 50.50 -5.28 17.49
CA LEU A 22 51.25 -6.07 16.52
C LEU A 22 52.73 -5.71 16.56
N ALA A 23 53.58 -6.72 16.62
CA ALA A 23 55.03 -6.61 16.43
C ALA A 23 55.48 -7.52 15.28
N GLY A 24 56.62 -7.21 14.68
CA GLY A 24 57.11 -7.96 13.52
C GLY A 24 56.36 -7.61 12.24
N LEU A 25 55.93 -6.35 12.07
CA LEU A 25 55.29 -5.93 10.83
C LEU A 25 56.33 -5.85 9.71
N ASP A 26 55.97 -6.37 8.53
CA ASP A 26 56.80 -6.31 7.33
C ASP A 26 56.70 -4.90 6.71
N TRP A 27 57.69 -4.05 7.00
CA TRP A 27 57.77 -2.67 6.53
C TRP A 27 58.45 -2.59 5.17
N LYS A 28 57.76 -1.98 4.19
CA LYS A 28 58.25 -1.83 2.81
C LYS A 28 58.26 -0.38 2.37
N ASN A 29 59.24 -0.02 1.55
CA ASN A 29 59.23 1.24 0.81
C ASN A 29 58.10 1.24 -0.23
N ILE A 30 57.38 2.36 -0.34
CA ILE A 30 56.38 2.51 -1.40
C ILE A 30 57.08 2.80 -2.73
N PRO A 31 56.86 2.00 -3.79
CA PRO A 31 57.51 2.23 -5.07
C PRO A 31 57.14 3.58 -5.71
N PRO A 32 58.08 4.23 -6.42
CA PRO A 32 57.80 5.45 -7.17
C PRO A 32 56.72 5.15 -8.25
N GLY A 33 55.52 5.70 -8.05
CA GLY A 33 54.34 5.43 -8.88
C GLY A 33 53.04 5.33 -8.09
N TYR A 34 53.12 4.98 -6.79
CA TYR A 34 51.97 4.95 -5.90
C TYR A 34 51.88 6.23 -5.04
N ARG A 35 51.06 7.21 -5.48
CA ARG A 35 50.81 8.44 -4.69
C ARG A 35 49.98 8.23 -3.41
N ASN A 36 49.41 7.04 -3.22
CA ASN A 36 48.50 6.75 -2.11
C ASN A 36 48.77 5.35 -1.54
N ALA A 37 49.21 5.30 -0.29
CA ALA A 37 49.50 4.07 0.47
C ALA A 37 48.34 3.05 0.41
N ARG A 38 47.09 3.53 0.46
CA ARG A 38 45.90 2.66 0.38
C ARG A 38 45.77 1.96 -0.97
N ARG A 39 46.11 2.64 -2.07
CA ARG A 39 46.04 2.05 -3.42
C ARG A 39 47.10 0.98 -3.58
N PHE A 40 48.30 1.21 -3.06
CA PHE A 40 49.35 0.21 -3.02
C PHE A 40 48.95 -1.01 -2.17
N ALA A 41 48.47 -0.78 -0.94
CA ALA A 41 47.96 -1.85 -0.07
C ALA A 41 46.88 -2.70 -0.74
N ARG A 42 45.97 -2.08 -1.51
CA ARG A 42 44.96 -2.78 -2.31
C ARG A 42 45.58 -3.65 -3.40
N SER A 43 46.56 -3.13 -4.15
CA SER A 43 47.24 -3.93 -5.19
C SER A 43 47.98 -5.15 -4.63
N GLN A 44 48.40 -5.08 -3.36
CA GLN A 44 49.07 -6.17 -2.65
C GLN A 44 48.09 -7.12 -1.93
N GLY A 45 46.77 -6.92 -2.09
CA GLY A 45 45.76 -7.78 -1.47
C GLY A 45 45.63 -7.65 0.05
N ALA A 46 46.16 -6.58 0.66
CA ALA A 46 46.11 -6.39 2.10
C ALA A 46 44.68 -6.03 2.58
N GLU A 47 44.31 -6.48 3.78
CA GLU A 47 43.05 -6.09 4.43
C GLU A 47 43.21 -4.79 5.22
N LEU A 48 44.35 -4.67 5.90
CA LEU A 48 44.75 -3.56 6.75
C LEU A 48 46.11 -3.03 6.30
N TYR A 49 46.33 -1.73 6.43
CA TYR A 49 47.61 -1.11 6.14
C TYR A 49 47.95 -0.02 7.16
N LEU A 50 49.24 0.24 7.34
CA LEU A 50 49.76 1.37 8.11
C LEU A 50 50.86 2.04 7.30
N SER A 51 50.85 3.37 7.22
CA SER A 51 51.92 4.13 6.56
C SER A 51 52.57 5.08 7.56
N CYS A 52 53.89 5.18 7.53
CA CYS A 52 54.63 6.17 8.31
C CYS A 52 55.68 6.85 7.42
N HIS A 53 56.05 8.06 7.80
CA HIS A 53 57.11 8.81 7.14
C HIS A 53 58.42 8.67 7.94
N ASN A 54 59.49 8.40 7.22
CA ASN A 54 60.86 8.49 7.69
C ASN A 54 61.45 9.77 7.11
N HIS A 55 61.85 10.70 7.98
CA HIS A 55 62.54 11.92 7.58
C HIS A 55 64.04 11.66 7.68
N ASP A 56 64.69 11.35 6.56
CA ASP A 56 66.14 11.23 6.51
C ASP A 56 66.71 12.56 6.01
N GLY A 57 67.54 13.21 6.82
CA GLY A 57 68.00 14.58 6.60
C GLY A 57 68.80 14.78 5.30
N GLU A 58 69.27 13.71 4.67
CA GLU A 58 69.99 13.74 3.39
C GLU A 58 69.15 13.33 2.17
N ASN A 59 68.11 12.48 2.31
CA ASN A 59 67.39 11.86 1.18
C ASN A 59 65.89 12.22 1.08
N GLY A 60 65.37 13.09 1.95
CA GLY A 60 63.97 13.52 1.93
C GLY A 60 63.00 12.54 2.59
N ASP A 61 61.70 12.86 2.55
CA ASP A 61 60.65 12.07 3.23
C ASP A 61 60.36 10.76 2.46
N GLU A 62 60.93 9.63 2.92
CA GLU A 62 60.56 8.31 2.45
C GLU A 62 59.34 7.77 3.21
N MET A 63 58.32 7.32 2.48
CA MET A 63 57.12 6.71 3.06
C MET A 63 57.25 5.18 3.11
N MET A 64 57.22 4.64 4.32
CA MET A 64 57.14 3.21 4.57
C MET A 64 55.69 2.78 4.76
N ILE A 65 55.39 1.54 4.36
CA ILE A 65 54.09 0.92 4.55
C ILE A 65 54.23 -0.48 5.14
N ALA A 66 53.43 -0.76 6.16
CA ALA A 66 53.18 -2.10 6.67
C ALA A 66 51.84 -2.61 6.14
N LEU A 67 51.82 -3.84 5.68
CA LEU A 67 50.66 -4.52 5.10
C LEU A 67 50.26 -5.69 5.99
N LEU A 68 48.96 -5.89 6.19
CA LEU A 68 48.47 -6.95 7.06
C LEU A 68 47.21 -7.62 6.48
N SER A 69 47.25 -8.95 6.47
CA SER A 69 46.05 -9.79 6.47
C SER A 69 45.76 -10.24 7.89
N ARG A 70 44.49 -10.20 8.34
CA ARG A 70 44.14 -10.64 9.70
C ARG A 70 44.49 -12.11 9.95
N GLN A 71 44.51 -12.92 8.89
CA GLN A 71 44.89 -14.33 8.96
C GLN A 71 46.39 -14.54 9.22
N ASP A 72 47.26 -13.64 8.78
CA ASP A 72 48.72 -13.78 8.95
C ASP A 72 49.19 -13.53 10.40
N ALA A 73 48.34 -12.93 11.25
CA ALA A 73 48.64 -12.56 12.64
C ALA A 73 47.67 -13.19 13.67
N ASP A 74 46.91 -14.21 13.25
CA ASP A 74 45.90 -14.91 14.06
C ASP A 74 44.91 -13.99 14.80
N ILE A 75 44.49 -12.90 14.15
CA ILE A 75 43.65 -11.87 14.78
C ILE A 75 42.17 -12.31 14.77
N PRO A 76 41.51 -12.41 15.95
CA PRO A 76 40.10 -12.79 16.02
C PRO A 76 39.15 -11.79 15.32
N ARG A 77 38.03 -12.29 14.79
CA ARG A 77 37.04 -11.48 14.05
C ARG A 77 36.39 -10.36 14.87
N ASN A 78 36.28 -10.53 16.18
CA ASN A 78 35.69 -9.54 17.10
C ASN A 78 36.62 -8.35 17.41
N ILE A 79 37.90 -8.42 17.03
CA ILE A 79 38.86 -7.31 17.19
C ILE A 79 38.51 -6.18 16.23
N ARG A 80 38.28 -4.99 16.80
CA ARG A 80 37.82 -3.80 16.06
C ARG A 80 38.96 -2.92 15.58
N GLN A 81 40.13 -3.01 16.22
CA GLN A 81 41.25 -2.11 15.95
C GLN A 81 42.59 -2.84 16.10
N CYS A 82 43.50 -2.63 15.14
CA CYS A 82 44.85 -3.16 15.18
C CYS A 82 45.86 -2.01 15.27
N LEU A 83 46.88 -2.16 16.10
CA LEU A 83 47.91 -1.14 16.36
C LEU A 83 49.32 -1.72 16.19
N SER A 84 50.27 -0.94 15.66
CA SER A 84 51.69 -1.29 15.59
C SER A 84 52.41 -0.95 16.90
N LEU A 85 53.05 -1.94 17.53
CA LEU A 85 53.90 -1.74 18.70
C LEU A 85 55.16 -0.95 18.36
N ALA A 86 55.75 -1.18 17.18
CA ALA A 86 56.90 -0.39 16.72
C ALA A 86 56.58 1.12 16.66
N MET A 87 55.39 1.50 16.17
CA MET A 87 54.97 2.91 16.16
C MET A 87 54.61 3.46 17.55
N LEU A 88 54.25 2.62 18.52
CA LEU A 88 54.05 3.03 19.91
C LEU A 88 55.38 3.20 20.67
N ILE A 89 56.39 2.41 20.31
CA ILE A 89 57.72 2.40 20.94
C ILE A 89 58.63 3.47 20.34
N ARG A 90 58.51 3.76 19.04
CA ARG A 90 59.33 4.74 18.32
C ARG A 90 59.51 6.08 19.07
N PRO A 91 58.46 6.71 19.64
CA PRO A 91 58.61 7.95 20.39
C PRO A 91 59.44 7.81 21.69
N LEU A 92 59.48 6.62 22.30
CA LEU A 92 60.24 6.36 23.53
C LEU A 92 61.75 6.27 23.27
N LEU A 93 62.14 5.79 22.09
CA LEU A 93 63.55 5.63 21.69
C LEU A 93 64.20 6.93 21.21
N LYS A 94 63.45 8.04 21.18
CA LYS A 94 63.92 9.40 20.84
C LYS A 94 64.78 9.43 19.56
N SER A 95 66.01 9.95 19.65
CA SER A 95 66.96 10.13 18.55
C SER A 95 67.76 8.87 18.21
N GLY A 96 67.66 7.80 18.99
CA GLY A 96 68.44 6.58 18.74
C GLY A 96 68.36 5.57 19.88
N GLY A 97 67.94 4.35 19.59
CA GLY A 97 67.76 3.32 20.62
C GLY A 97 67.20 2.01 20.11
N TYR A 98 67.06 1.07 21.02
CA TYR A 98 66.34 -0.17 20.77
C TYR A 98 65.58 -0.65 22.01
N ALA A 99 64.56 -1.46 21.76
CA ALA A 99 63.75 -2.11 22.77
C ALA A 99 63.60 -3.61 22.44
N ILE A 100 63.91 -4.44 23.42
CA ILE A 100 63.59 -5.86 23.45
C ILE A 100 62.45 -6.07 24.45
N PHE A 101 61.43 -6.84 24.06
CA PHE A 101 60.32 -7.18 24.94
C PHE A 101 59.73 -8.55 24.60
N ILE A 102 59.18 -9.21 25.59
CA ILE A 102 58.54 -10.52 25.46
C ILE A 102 57.09 -10.31 25.01
N ILE A 103 56.65 -11.07 24.00
CA ILE A 103 55.30 -10.97 23.41
C ILE A 103 54.45 -12.18 23.78
N GLY A 104 55.05 -13.37 23.76
CA GLY A 104 54.37 -14.62 24.05
C GLY A 104 55.20 -15.44 25.02
N ASN A 105 54.58 -15.78 26.16
CA ASN A 105 55.01 -16.81 27.09
C ASN A 105 53.74 -17.60 27.40
N ASP A 106 53.58 -18.79 26.85
CA ASP A 106 52.49 -19.66 27.30
C ASP A 106 53.02 -20.38 28.55
N GLU A 107 52.31 -20.27 29.67
CA GLU A 107 52.66 -20.97 30.92
C GLU A 107 52.51 -22.51 30.79
N ASN A 108 52.20 -23.01 29.59
CA ASN A 108 52.25 -24.42 29.23
C ASN A 108 53.61 -24.76 28.60
N ASP A 109 54.33 -25.69 29.24
CA ASP A 109 55.76 -26.06 29.13
C ASP A 109 56.36 -26.37 27.74
N ASP A 110 55.63 -26.24 26.62
CA ASP A 110 56.09 -26.65 25.28
C ASP A 110 56.19 -25.52 24.23
N ALA A 111 55.83 -24.27 24.56
CA ALA A 111 55.92 -23.13 23.62
C ALA A 111 57.22 -22.32 23.80
N GLU A 112 57.98 -22.14 22.73
CA GLU A 112 59.23 -21.37 22.76
C GLU A 112 58.97 -19.86 23.00
N LEU A 113 59.71 -19.27 23.95
CA LEU A 113 59.59 -17.86 24.31
C LEU A 113 59.76 -16.96 23.07
N THR A 114 58.76 -16.12 22.78
CA THR A 114 58.81 -15.22 21.62
C THR A 114 59.07 -13.78 22.04
N CYS A 115 60.16 -13.22 21.53
CA CYS A 115 60.61 -11.86 21.79
C CYS A 115 60.49 -10.98 20.54
N ALA A 116 60.31 -9.68 20.73
CA ALA A 116 60.45 -8.68 19.69
C ALA A 116 61.67 -7.79 19.90
N PHE A 117 62.18 -7.29 18.79
CA PHE A 117 63.21 -6.27 18.71
C PHE A 117 62.72 -5.11 17.84
N VAL A 118 62.68 -3.93 18.44
CA VAL A 118 62.39 -2.68 17.76
C VAL A 118 63.58 -1.76 17.91
N SER A 119 64.07 -1.16 16.81
CA SER A 119 65.17 -0.20 16.85
C SER A 119 64.91 1.02 15.99
N VAL A 120 65.46 2.15 16.44
CA VAL A 120 65.27 3.47 15.84
C VAL A 120 66.62 4.19 15.77
N ILE A 121 66.88 4.87 14.65
CA ILE A 121 68.05 5.75 14.46
C ILE A 121 67.57 7.07 13.90
N ASN A 122 67.96 8.20 14.52
CA ASN A 122 67.52 9.53 14.12
C ASN A 122 65.99 9.66 13.96
N GLY A 123 65.24 8.93 14.80
CA GLY A 123 63.78 8.88 14.72
C GLY A 123 63.23 8.01 13.58
N ILE A 124 64.05 7.35 12.77
CA ILE A 124 63.65 6.41 11.70
C ILE A 124 63.54 5.00 12.27
N LEU A 125 62.42 4.31 11.99
CA LEU A 125 62.28 2.89 12.35
C LEU A 125 63.20 2.04 11.46
N VAL A 126 64.10 1.27 12.08
CA VAL A 126 65.08 0.44 11.37
C VAL A 126 64.72 -1.04 11.45
N ASN A 127 64.38 -1.55 12.64
CA ASN A 127 63.95 -2.93 12.81
C ASN A 127 62.61 -3.00 13.56
N ASP A 128 61.75 -3.92 13.12
CA ASP A 128 60.54 -4.39 13.80
C ASP A 128 60.44 -5.90 13.50
N VAL A 129 61.07 -6.71 14.34
CA VAL A 129 61.20 -8.16 14.12
C VAL A 129 60.84 -8.95 15.36
N THR A 130 60.35 -10.17 15.15
CA THR A 130 59.99 -11.13 16.22
C THR A 130 60.74 -12.44 16.00
N GLY A 131 61.18 -13.08 17.08
CA GLY A 131 61.93 -14.32 17.01
C GLY A 131 62.21 -14.92 18.38
N THR A 132 63.03 -15.97 18.39
CA THR A 132 63.49 -16.60 19.63
C THR A 132 64.49 -15.66 20.37
N PRO A 133 64.80 -15.90 21.65
CA PRO A 133 65.73 -15.04 22.40
C PRO A 133 67.12 -14.98 21.75
N THR A 134 67.59 -16.09 21.16
CA THR A 134 68.87 -16.14 20.45
C THR A 134 68.84 -15.32 19.17
N GLU A 135 67.80 -15.47 18.34
CA GLU A 135 67.62 -14.69 17.11
C GLU A 135 67.54 -13.18 17.39
N ILE A 136 66.83 -12.79 18.44
CA ILE A 136 66.71 -11.37 18.86
C ILE A 136 68.04 -10.84 19.40
N THR A 137 68.81 -11.65 20.11
CA THR A 137 70.16 -11.28 20.59
C THR A 137 71.11 -11.06 19.42
N GLU A 138 71.07 -11.91 18.39
CA GLU A 138 71.85 -11.76 17.17
C GLU A 138 71.44 -10.51 16.38
N ALA A 139 70.13 -10.26 16.24
CA ALA A 139 69.60 -9.06 15.58
C ALA A 139 70.07 -7.77 16.29
N ARG A 140 70.03 -7.75 17.63
CA ARG A 140 70.56 -6.64 18.44
C ARG A 140 72.06 -6.45 18.24
N ASN A 141 72.85 -7.52 18.33
CA ASN A 141 74.31 -7.42 18.18
C ASN A 141 74.68 -6.91 16.78
N THR A 142 73.97 -7.38 15.75
CA THR A 142 74.13 -6.91 14.38
C THR A 142 73.77 -5.43 14.25
N PHE A 143 72.67 -5.00 14.85
CA PHE A 143 72.29 -3.58 14.89
C PHE A 143 73.37 -2.71 15.54
N LEU A 144 73.90 -3.13 16.69
CA LEU A 144 74.96 -2.38 17.39
C LEU A 144 76.29 -2.37 16.64
N MET A 145 76.62 -3.45 15.91
CA MET A 145 77.83 -3.53 15.09
C MET A 145 77.76 -2.63 13.85
N LEU A 146 76.58 -2.51 13.23
CA LEU A 146 76.41 -1.77 11.98
C LEU A 146 76.19 -0.26 12.17
N ASN A 147 75.84 0.19 13.37
CA ASN A 147 75.43 1.57 13.61
C ASN A 147 76.32 2.22 14.68
N ALA A 148 76.82 3.42 14.37
CA ALA A 148 77.60 4.22 15.32
C ALA A 148 76.72 4.67 16.49
N GLU A 149 77.31 4.70 17.69
CA GLU A 149 76.62 5.16 18.88
C GLU A 149 76.28 6.67 18.75
N PRO A 150 75.02 7.08 19.00
CA PRO A 150 74.64 8.49 19.00
C PRO A 150 75.39 9.30 20.06
N GLU A 151 75.50 10.62 19.87
CA GLU A 151 76.21 11.53 20.81
C GLU A 151 75.70 11.42 22.27
N ASN A 152 74.42 11.10 22.47
CA ASN A 152 73.79 10.95 23.79
C ASN A 152 73.71 9.48 24.26
N GLY A 153 74.38 8.56 23.57
CA GLY A 153 74.31 7.12 23.81
C GLY A 153 72.99 6.48 23.36
N TRP A 154 72.95 5.16 23.37
CA TRP A 154 71.73 4.40 23.05
C TRP A 154 70.68 4.45 24.17
N VAL A 155 69.44 4.79 23.82
CA VAL A 155 68.28 4.49 24.68
C VAL A 155 68.00 2.98 24.58
N ARG A 156 68.06 2.28 25.72
CA ARG A 156 67.98 0.81 25.77
C ARG A 156 66.85 0.37 26.69
N TYR A 157 65.97 -0.47 26.15
CA TYR A 157 65.02 -1.25 26.94
C TYR A 157 65.29 -2.73 26.71
N GLU A 158 65.63 -3.47 27.75
CA GLU A 158 65.89 -4.90 27.68
C GLU A 158 65.32 -5.60 28.92
N PRO A 159 64.75 -6.81 28.78
CA PRO A 159 64.37 -7.62 29.92
C PRO A 159 65.60 -8.26 30.57
N ASP A 160 65.45 -8.69 31.83
CA ASP A 160 66.52 -9.34 32.57
C ASP A 160 67.01 -10.60 31.85
N GLY A 161 68.33 -10.79 31.76
CA GLY A 161 68.96 -11.96 31.13
C GLY A 161 69.44 -11.77 29.68
N PHE A 162 69.13 -10.65 29.01
CA PHE A 162 69.63 -10.36 27.65
C PHE A 162 71.04 -9.73 27.62
N SER A 163 71.49 -9.12 28.71
CA SER A 163 72.83 -8.52 28.82
C SER A 163 73.44 -8.80 30.20
N PRO A 164 74.68 -9.32 30.28
CA PRO A 164 75.31 -9.70 31.55
C PRO A 164 75.83 -8.50 32.38
N ASP A 165 76.08 -7.33 31.78
CA ASP A 165 76.87 -6.25 32.39
C ASP A 165 76.17 -4.86 32.47
N SER A 166 74.84 -4.79 32.56
CA SER A 166 74.15 -3.49 32.62
C SER A 166 72.88 -3.50 33.49
N ARG A 167 72.54 -2.35 34.09
CA ARG A 167 71.22 -2.12 34.71
C ARG A 167 70.15 -2.20 33.61
N CYS A 168 69.46 -3.33 33.51
CA CYS A 168 68.35 -3.50 32.59
C CYS A 168 67.16 -2.61 32.99
N ILE A 169 66.57 -1.93 32.02
CA ILE A 169 65.32 -1.18 32.19
C ILE A 169 64.28 -1.88 31.32
N PRO A 170 63.30 -2.60 31.91
CA PRO A 170 62.27 -3.25 31.12
C PRO A 170 61.37 -2.21 30.44
N LEU A 171 60.94 -2.50 29.21
CA LEU A 171 59.95 -1.68 28.53
C LEU A 171 58.61 -1.74 29.29
N PRO A 172 57.96 -0.61 29.62
CA PRO A 172 56.66 -0.60 30.30
C PRO A 172 55.51 -0.97 29.33
N LEU A 173 55.55 -2.20 28.80
CA LEU A 173 54.64 -2.71 27.77
C LEU A 173 53.18 -2.70 28.24
N SER A 174 52.94 -3.05 29.52
CA SER A 174 51.60 -3.01 30.13
C SER A 174 50.98 -1.61 30.11
N ASN A 175 51.77 -0.55 30.34
CA ASN A 175 51.31 0.83 30.27
C ASN A 175 51.01 1.25 28.83
N LEU A 176 51.84 0.82 27.87
CA LEU A 176 51.64 1.10 26.44
C LEU A 176 50.35 0.47 25.91
N ILE A 177 49.99 -0.72 26.38
CA ILE A 177 48.80 -1.47 25.96
C ILE A 177 47.53 -1.01 26.69
N SER A 178 47.62 -0.68 27.97
CA SER A 178 46.45 -0.29 28.80
C SER A 178 45.98 1.16 28.62
N THR A 179 46.73 1.96 27.85
CA THR A 179 46.40 3.37 27.61
C THR A 179 45.06 3.52 26.87
N ARG A 180 44.15 4.36 27.40
CA ARG A 180 42.79 4.54 26.84
C ARG A 180 42.74 5.14 25.42
N LYS A 181 43.77 5.89 25.02
CA LYS A 181 43.86 6.53 23.70
C LYS A 181 45.27 6.36 23.12
N HIS A 182 45.38 5.54 22.08
CA HIS A 182 46.61 5.43 21.29
C HIS A 182 46.66 6.45 20.15
N PRO A 183 47.86 6.89 19.73
CA PRO A 183 48.05 7.80 18.60
C PRO A 183 47.46 7.23 17.31
N ALA A 184 47.03 8.12 16.41
CA ALA A 184 46.47 7.72 15.11
C ALA A 184 47.54 7.04 14.22
N GLU A 185 48.80 7.47 14.35
CA GLU A 185 49.96 6.97 13.61
C GLU A 185 50.33 5.51 13.90
N ALA A 186 49.81 4.93 14.99
CA ALA A 186 49.99 3.52 15.29
C ALA A 186 48.84 2.65 14.73
N ARG A 187 47.74 3.24 14.23
CA ARG A 187 46.50 2.50 13.91
C ARG A 187 46.50 2.02 12.47
N LEU A 188 46.32 0.72 12.28
CA LEU A 188 46.11 0.15 10.95
C LEU A 188 44.72 0.52 10.41
N LEU A 189 44.67 0.91 9.15
CA LEU A 189 43.47 1.38 8.44
C LEU A 189 42.94 0.31 7.47
N PRO A 190 41.62 0.19 7.29
CA PRO A 190 41.03 -0.76 6.35
C PRO A 190 41.20 -0.35 4.88
N VAL A 191 41.56 -1.30 4.03
CA VAL A 191 41.77 -1.09 2.59
C VAL A 191 40.46 -0.92 1.82
N SER A 192 39.37 -1.60 2.20
CA SER A 192 38.05 -1.50 1.54
C SER A 192 36.97 -0.91 2.47
N ARG A 193 36.08 -0.06 1.92
CA ARG A 193 34.81 0.38 2.54
C ARG A 193 33.60 -0.16 1.73
N GLY A 194 33.79 -1.29 1.03
CA GLY A 194 32.93 -1.76 -0.05
C GLY A 194 31.49 -2.14 0.31
N PRO A 195 31.21 -2.85 1.42
CA PRO A 195 29.86 -3.39 1.64
C PRO A 195 28.80 -2.35 2.06
N GLN A 196 29.19 -1.15 2.48
CA GLN A 196 28.23 -0.13 2.99
C GLN A 196 27.59 0.74 1.90
N LEU A 197 28.24 0.90 0.73
CA LEU A 197 27.71 1.73 -0.35
C LEU A 197 26.68 0.99 -1.20
N MET A 198 26.88 -0.31 -1.44
CA MET A 198 25.98 -1.13 -2.24
C MET A 198 24.61 -1.34 -1.56
N THR A 199 24.61 -1.49 -0.23
CA THR A 199 23.37 -1.64 0.54
C THR A 199 22.54 -0.36 0.55
N ALA A 200 23.16 0.80 0.66
CA ALA A 200 22.47 2.09 0.61
C ALA A 200 21.81 2.34 -0.76
N LEU A 201 22.51 2.04 -1.86
CA LEU A 201 21.97 2.16 -3.21
C LEU A 201 20.74 1.28 -3.42
N LEU A 202 20.78 0.02 -2.95
CA LEU A 202 19.67 -0.92 -3.09
C LEU A 202 18.41 -0.44 -2.34
N ILE A 203 18.58 0.10 -1.12
CA ILE A 203 17.46 0.66 -0.35
C ILE A 203 16.83 1.85 -1.08
N ILE A 204 17.64 2.76 -1.61
CA ILE A 204 17.14 3.93 -2.36
C ILE A 204 16.35 3.48 -3.59
N THR A 205 16.83 2.48 -4.33
CA THR A 205 16.11 1.95 -5.49
C THR A 205 14.77 1.31 -5.13
N LEU A 206 14.69 0.58 -4.00
CA LEU A 206 13.44 -0.04 -3.55
C LEU A 206 12.42 1.01 -3.13
N LEU A 207 12.85 2.05 -2.41
CA LEU A 207 11.99 3.17 -2.02
C LEU A 207 11.49 3.94 -3.25
N GLY A 208 12.36 4.19 -4.24
CA GLY A 208 11.97 4.85 -5.50
C GLY A 208 10.96 4.04 -6.31
N ALA A 209 11.17 2.73 -6.45
CA ALA A 209 10.23 1.85 -7.14
C ALA A 209 8.88 1.76 -6.41
N SER A 210 8.90 1.67 -5.08
CA SER A 210 7.67 1.64 -4.27
C SER A 210 6.87 2.94 -4.39
N TRP A 211 7.55 4.10 -4.36
CA TRP A 211 6.90 5.40 -4.52
C TRP A 211 6.29 5.58 -5.92
N TYR A 212 7.04 5.21 -6.96
CA TYR A 212 6.55 5.26 -8.35
C TYR A 212 5.35 4.33 -8.57
N GLY A 213 5.39 3.12 -8.00
CA GLY A 213 4.27 2.18 -8.05
C GLY A 213 3.01 2.72 -7.38
N TRP A 214 3.14 3.36 -6.21
CA TRP A 214 2.01 3.96 -5.51
C TRP A 214 1.37 5.11 -6.30
N GLN A 215 2.18 6.02 -6.86
CA GLN A 215 1.68 7.13 -7.69
C GLN A 215 0.92 6.62 -8.93
N ARG A 216 1.43 5.59 -9.60
CA ARG A 216 0.76 4.99 -10.78
C ARG A 216 -0.54 4.28 -10.40
N TYR A 217 -0.58 3.65 -9.22
CA TYR A 217 -1.78 3.00 -8.72
C TYR A 217 -2.91 3.99 -8.47
N GLU A 218 -2.62 5.15 -7.88
CA GLU A 218 -3.63 6.20 -7.65
C GLU A 218 -4.20 6.74 -8.96
N ILE A 219 -3.34 7.02 -9.95
CA ILE A 219 -3.79 7.48 -11.28
C ILE A 219 -4.66 6.42 -11.95
N TRP A 220 -4.25 5.14 -11.92
CA TRP A 220 -5.01 4.05 -12.50
C TRP A 220 -6.38 3.87 -11.84
N GLN A 221 -6.46 4.01 -10.50
CA GLN A 221 -7.74 3.97 -9.79
C GLN A 221 -8.67 5.12 -10.18
N ALA A 222 -8.13 6.34 -10.30
CA ALA A 222 -8.90 7.51 -10.72
C ALA A 222 -9.44 7.36 -12.16
N GLU A 223 -8.59 6.93 -13.11
CA GLU A 223 -9.01 6.65 -14.48
C GLU A 223 -10.08 5.54 -14.56
N LYS A 224 -9.98 4.52 -13.69
CA LYS A 224 -10.97 3.44 -13.65
C LYS A 224 -12.33 3.96 -13.17
N ALA A 225 -12.34 4.77 -12.10
CA ALA A 225 -13.56 5.39 -11.59
C ALA A 225 -14.23 6.32 -12.62
N GLU A 226 -13.45 7.13 -13.33
CA GLU A 226 -13.96 8.01 -14.39
C GLU A 226 -14.55 7.22 -15.57
N ARG A 227 -13.92 6.10 -15.96
CA ARG A 227 -14.47 5.21 -16.99
C ARG A 227 -15.78 4.54 -16.55
N GLU A 228 -15.86 4.09 -15.31
CA GLU A 228 -17.10 3.52 -14.76
C GLU A 228 -18.21 4.57 -14.70
N GLU A 229 -17.91 5.79 -14.26
CA GLU A 229 -18.90 6.89 -14.20
C GLU A 229 -19.35 7.32 -15.59
N SER A 230 -18.43 7.48 -16.54
CA SER A 230 -18.76 7.84 -17.93
C SER A 230 -19.55 6.74 -18.65
N ALA A 231 -19.20 5.47 -18.43
CA ALA A 231 -19.99 4.34 -18.93
C ALA A 231 -21.40 4.32 -18.32
N ARG A 232 -21.53 4.63 -17.02
CA ARG A 232 -22.83 4.77 -16.35
C ARG A 232 -23.65 5.88 -16.99
N LYS A 233 -23.11 7.10 -17.09
CA LYS A 233 -23.79 8.25 -17.73
C LYS A 233 -24.17 7.98 -19.20
N ALA A 234 -23.31 7.30 -19.96
CA ALA A 234 -23.60 6.94 -21.34
C ALA A 234 -24.70 5.87 -21.46
N ALA A 235 -24.76 4.92 -20.51
CA ALA A 235 -25.85 3.96 -20.43
C ALA A 235 -27.16 4.64 -20.00
N GLU A 236 -27.13 5.49 -18.97
CA GLU A 236 -28.26 6.28 -18.48
C GLU A 236 -28.91 7.12 -19.60
N ALA A 237 -28.11 7.76 -20.47
CA ALA A 237 -28.61 8.58 -21.57
C ALA A 237 -29.38 7.82 -22.66
N ARG A 238 -29.25 6.48 -22.72
CA ARG A 238 -29.95 5.64 -23.70
C ARG A 238 -31.31 5.14 -23.21
N ILE A 239 -31.61 5.25 -21.92
CA ILE A 239 -32.82 4.70 -21.31
C ILE A 239 -33.88 5.79 -21.25
N THR A 240 -35.00 5.57 -21.95
CA THR A 240 -36.15 6.46 -21.82
C THR A 240 -36.90 6.11 -20.53
N PRO A 241 -37.11 7.06 -19.60
CA PRO A 241 -37.81 6.75 -18.36
C PRO A 241 -39.28 6.36 -18.62
N PRO A 242 -39.80 5.29 -17.98
CA PRO A 242 -41.12 4.73 -18.31
C PRO A 242 -42.27 5.71 -18.02
N TRP A 243 -42.15 6.56 -16.99
CA TRP A 243 -43.18 7.53 -16.62
C TRP A 243 -43.39 8.66 -17.63
N THR A 244 -42.50 8.82 -18.62
CA THR A 244 -42.67 9.79 -19.71
C THR A 244 -43.82 9.41 -20.65
N GLY A 245 -44.06 8.11 -20.80
CA GLY A 245 -45.16 7.58 -21.61
C GLY A 245 -46.46 7.38 -20.84
N GLN A 246 -46.53 7.75 -19.56
CA GLN A 246 -47.68 7.46 -18.69
C GLN A 246 -48.36 8.75 -18.23
N PRO A 247 -49.70 8.75 -18.05
CA PRO A 247 -50.40 9.91 -17.54
C PRO A 247 -50.04 10.18 -16.08
N GLU A 248 -49.99 11.45 -15.70
CA GLU A 248 -49.84 11.81 -14.30
C GLU A 248 -51.04 11.33 -13.48
N THR A 249 -50.81 11.08 -12.18
CA THR A 249 -51.82 10.60 -11.24
C THR A 249 -53.13 11.37 -11.29
N GLY A 250 -53.07 12.70 -11.30
CA GLY A 250 -54.27 13.55 -11.37
C GLY A 250 -55.04 13.38 -12.67
N GLU A 251 -54.36 13.31 -13.81
CA GLU A 251 -54.97 13.12 -15.12
C GLU A 251 -55.60 11.74 -15.26
N PHE A 252 -54.88 10.70 -14.83
CA PHE A 252 -55.38 9.32 -14.82
C PHE A 252 -56.69 9.22 -14.03
N ILE A 253 -56.68 9.68 -12.78
CA ILE A 253 -57.85 9.63 -11.90
C ILE A 253 -59.03 10.43 -12.50
N ARG A 254 -58.76 11.63 -13.00
CA ARG A 254 -59.79 12.52 -13.56
C ARG A 254 -60.48 11.89 -14.76
N GLN A 255 -59.72 11.30 -15.69
CA GLN A 255 -60.27 10.69 -16.90
C GLN A 255 -61.06 9.42 -16.57
N CYS A 256 -60.51 8.53 -15.74
CA CYS A 256 -61.25 7.35 -15.28
C CYS A 256 -62.54 7.73 -14.55
N SER A 257 -62.50 8.75 -13.68
CA SER A 257 -63.68 9.24 -12.98
C SER A 257 -64.73 9.83 -13.92
N THR A 258 -64.30 10.53 -14.98
CA THR A 258 -65.20 11.11 -15.97
C THR A 258 -65.91 10.01 -16.77
N THR A 259 -65.17 9.01 -17.24
CA THR A 259 -65.76 7.89 -18.00
C THR A 259 -66.65 7.00 -17.12
N TRP A 260 -66.32 6.82 -15.83
CA TRP A 260 -67.22 6.12 -14.89
C TRP A 260 -68.59 6.78 -14.73
N ASN A 261 -68.69 8.10 -14.85
CA ASN A 261 -69.98 8.80 -14.76
C ASN A 261 -70.91 8.47 -15.94
N GLN A 262 -70.38 7.90 -17.03
CA GLN A 262 -71.17 7.40 -18.16
C GLN A 262 -71.73 5.99 -17.89
N THR A 263 -71.20 5.27 -16.89
CA THR A 263 -71.65 3.92 -16.54
C THR A 263 -72.73 3.97 -15.45
N PRO A 264 -73.99 3.58 -15.75
CA PRO A 264 -75.06 3.61 -14.75
C PRO A 264 -74.84 2.52 -13.68
N LEU A 265 -75.37 2.73 -12.46
CA LEU A 265 -75.32 1.71 -11.41
C LEU A 265 -76.30 0.55 -11.63
N SER A 266 -77.32 0.78 -12.47
CA SER A 266 -78.28 -0.22 -12.90
C SER A 266 -78.79 0.10 -14.30
N ALA A 267 -78.93 -0.92 -15.13
CA ALA A 267 -79.46 -0.80 -16.48
C ALA A 267 -80.43 -1.96 -16.76
N ALA A 268 -81.71 -1.64 -16.93
CA ALA A 268 -82.75 -2.61 -17.28
C ALA A 268 -82.73 -3.89 -16.39
N GLY A 269 -82.61 -3.75 -15.06
CA GLY A 269 -82.62 -4.89 -14.12
C GLY A 269 -81.28 -5.57 -13.88
N TRP A 270 -80.24 -5.13 -14.60
CA TRP A 270 -78.86 -5.53 -14.38
C TRP A 270 -78.17 -4.55 -13.44
N ARG A 271 -77.50 -5.07 -12.42
CA ARG A 271 -76.83 -4.29 -11.39
C ARG A 271 -75.33 -4.24 -11.66
N TYR A 272 -74.75 -3.05 -11.54
CA TYR A 272 -73.30 -2.85 -11.55
C TYR A 272 -72.62 -3.68 -10.46
N THR A 273 -71.52 -4.34 -10.80
CA THR A 273 -70.71 -5.12 -9.84
C THR A 273 -69.32 -4.53 -9.68
N LEU A 274 -68.63 -4.32 -10.79
CA LEU A 274 -67.23 -3.92 -10.86
C LEU A 274 -67.01 -3.02 -12.06
N ALA A 275 -66.05 -2.11 -11.99
CA ALA A 275 -65.42 -1.58 -13.19
C ALA A 275 -63.93 -1.43 -12.99
N GLU A 276 -63.17 -1.64 -14.03
CA GLU A 276 -61.73 -1.43 -14.07
C GLU A 276 -61.43 -0.42 -15.17
N CYS A 277 -60.70 0.63 -14.82
CA CYS A 277 -60.14 1.58 -15.78
C CYS A 277 -58.63 1.36 -15.83
N SER A 278 -58.09 1.07 -17.01
CA SER A 278 -56.65 0.88 -17.19
C SER A 278 -56.08 1.78 -18.29
N THR A 279 -54.77 2.03 -18.22
CA THR A 279 -54.04 2.83 -19.20
C THR A 279 -52.94 2.01 -19.87
N ASP A 280 -52.75 2.28 -21.15
CA ASP A 280 -51.60 1.90 -21.96
C ASP A 280 -51.18 3.13 -22.77
N GLY A 281 -50.19 3.84 -22.24
CA GLY A 281 -49.73 5.10 -22.81
C GLY A 281 -50.76 6.23 -22.66
N ASN A 282 -51.09 6.87 -23.79
CA ASN A 282 -52.13 7.90 -23.89
C ASN A 282 -53.54 7.33 -24.10
N SER A 283 -53.68 6.01 -24.19
CA SER A 283 -54.93 5.31 -24.45
C SER A 283 -55.29 4.43 -23.26
N GLY A 284 -56.59 4.17 -23.09
CA GLY A 284 -57.07 3.36 -21.99
C GLY A 284 -58.44 2.76 -22.28
N ASN A 285 -58.86 1.91 -21.37
CA ASN A 285 -60.16 1.27 -21.47
C ASN A 285 -60.79 1.14 -20.08
N LEU A 286 -62.07 1.48 -20.00
CA LEU A 286 -62.89 1.27 -18.83
C LEU A 286 -63.85 0.12 -19.11
N ARG A 287 -63.67 -0.97 -18.38
CA ARG A 287 -64.51 -2.16 -18.46
C ARG A 287 -65.43 -2.20 -17.25
N ALA A 288 -66.73 -2.01 -17.46
CA ALA A 288 -67.74 -2.13 -16.42
C ALA A 288 -68.51 -3.44 -16.56
N SER A 289 -68.71 -4.14 -15.45
CA SER A 289 -69.40 -5.42 -15.34
C SER A 289 -70.74 -5.27 -14.63
N TYR A 290 -71.70 -6.05 -15.09
CA TYR A 290 -73.06 -6.08 -14.58
C TYR A 290 -73.55 -7.51 -14.43
N THR A 291 -74.42 -7.73 -13.46
CA THR A 291 -75.08 -9.02 -13.22
C THR A 291 -76.60 -8.84 -13.26
N ASN A 292 -77.30 -9.76 -13.92
CA ASN A 292 -78.75 -9.77 -13.98
C ASN A 292 -79.33 -10.14 -12.60
N THR A 293 -80.06 -9.21 -11.98
CA THR A 293 -80.65 -9.42 -10.65
C THR A 293 -82.18 -9.43 -10.65
N ALA A 294 -82.81 -9.00 -11.75
CA ALA A 294 -84.25 -8.80 -11.83
C ALA A 294 -84.93 -9.65 -12.92
N GLY A 295 -84.24 -10.66 -13.47
CA GLY A 295 -84.80 -11.60 -14.44
C GLY A 295 -85.15 -10.97 -15.79
N THR A 296 -84.51 -9.86 -16.15
CA THR A 296 -84.75 -9.16 -17.42
C THR A 296 -83.98 -9.81 -18.57
N THR A 297 -84.30 -9.46 -19.81
CA THR A 297 -83.66 -10.07 -20.98
C THR A 297 -82.32 -9.41 -21.30
N VAL A 298 -81.40 -10.21 -21.84
CA VAL A 298 -80.13 -9.75 -22.42
C VAL A 298 -80.36 -8.62 -23.45
N THR A 299 -81.39 -8.74 -24.28
CA THR A 299 -81.74 -7.72 -25.29
C THR A 299 -82.10 -6.37 -24.67
N ALA A 300 -82.81 -6.36 -23.54
CA ALA A 300 -83.17 -5.11 -22.85
C ALA A 300 -81.93 -4.42 -22.27
N PHE A 301 -80.98 -5.19 -21.72
CA PHE A 301 -79.70 -4.68 -21.26
C PHE A 301 -78.84 -4.12 -22.40
N ILE A 302 -78.70 -4.88 -23.50
CA ILE A 302 -77.94 -4.44 -24.68
C ILE A 302 -78.49 -3.11 -25.19
N ARG A 303 -79.81 -3.01 -25.39
CA ARG A 303 -80.45 -1.78 -25.84
C ARG A 303 -80.16 -0.62 -24.89
N ARG A 304 -80.40 -0.82 -23.58
CA ARG A 304 -80.29 0.27 -22.60
C ARG A 304 -78.87 0.79 -22.44
N ILE A 305 -77.87 -0.08 -22.41
CA ILE A 305 -76.48 0.35 -22.31
C ILE A 305 -76.05 1.04 -23.61
N THR A 306 -76.42 0.52 -24.78
CA THR A 306 -76.08 1.15 -26.06
C THR A 306 -76.67 2.56 -26.14
N GLU A 307 -77.91 2.79 -25.68
CA GLU A 307 -78.52 4.12 -25.59
C GLU A 307 -77.76 5.09 -24.66
N LEU A 308 -77.11 4.59 -23.60
CA LEU A 308 -76.45 5.42 -22.59
C LEU A 308 -74.99 5.70 -22.92
N THR A 309 -74.30 4.76 -23.55
CA THR A 309 -72.84 4.83 -23.74
C THR A 309 -72.41 4.81 -25.21
N ASP A 310 -73.37 4.80 -26.14
CA ASP A 310 -73.14 4.66 -27.59
C ASP A 310 -72.26 3.45 -27.97
N THR A 311 -72.22 2.45 -27.09
CA THR A 311 -71.34 1.28 -27.20
C THR A 311 -72.14 0.03 -26.91
N ARG A 312 -72.05 -0.95 -27.81
CA ARG A 312 -72.73 -2.23 -27.64
C ARG A 312 -72.06 -3.03 -26.52
N PRO A 313 -72.76 -3.42 -25.45
CA PRO A 313 -72.17 -4.26 -24.40
C PRO A 313 -71.96 -5.70 -24.88
N PHE A 314 -71.08 -6.41 -24.19
CA PHE A 314 -70.87 -7.85 -24.34
C PHE A 314 -71.61 -8.62 -23.24
N ILE A 315 -71.89 -9.90 -23.53
CA ILE A 315 -72.58 -10.82 -22.62
C ILE A 315 -71.72 -12.05 -22.45
N VAL A 316 -71.58 -12.50 -21.21
CA VAL A 316 -70.89 -13.75 -20.88
C VAL A 316 -71.86 -14.90 -21.11
N MET A 317 -71.52 -15.77 -22.06
CA MET A 317 -72.29 -16.95 -22.45
C MET A 317 -71.64 -18.22 -21.87
N PRO A 318 -72.39 -19.31 -21.63
CA PRO A 318 -73.80 -19.53 -22.00
C PRO A 318 -74.81 -19.04 -20.95
N GLU A 319 -74.38 -18.75 -19.73
CA GLU A 319 -75.26 -18.44 -18.59
C GLU A 319 -76.08 -17.16 -18.80
N GLY A 320 -75.55 -16.18 -19.54
CA GLY A 320 -76.28 -14.97 -19.93
C GLY A 320 -76.69 -14.06 -18.76
N ASN A 321 -76.18 -14.34 -17.55
CA ASN A 321 -76.49 -13.59 -16.32
C ASN A 321 -75.42 -12.55 -15.97
N SER A 322 -74.31 -12.53 -16.70
CA SER A 322 -73.20 -11.59 -16.53
C SER A 322 -72.82 -10.98 -17.87
N GLY A 323 -72.38 -9.73 -17.85
CA GLY A 323 -72.10 -8.95 -19.06
C GLY A 323 -71.40 -7.66 -18.69
N GLY A 324 -71.04 -6.87 -19.70
CA GLY A 324 -70.30 -5.64 -19.46
C GLY A 324 -70.21 -4.74 -20.67
N VAL A 325 -69.66 -3.55 -20.46
CA VAL A 325 -69.37 -2.58 -21.51
C VAL A 325 -67.93 -2.11 -21.36
N ALA A 326 -67.26 -1.92 -22.48
CA ALA A 326 -65.90 -1.41 -22.55
C ALA A 326 -65.93 -0.03 -23.22
N LEU A 327 -65.53 1.01 -22.50
CA LEU A 327 -65.54 2.39 -22.96
C LEU A 327 -64.09 2.88 -23.14
N PRO A 328 -63.75 3.49 -24.29
CA PRO A 328 -62.41 4.03 -24.47
C PRO A 328 -62.17 5.19 -23.50
N VAL A 329 -60.93 5.29 -23.02
CA VAL A 329 -60.44 6.41 -22.21
C VAL A 329 -59.22 6.99 -22.90
N THR A 330 -59.10 8.31 -22.93
CA THR A 330 -57.93 8.99 -23.51
C THR A 330 -57.30 9.87 -22.43
N PHE A 331 -55.99 9.75 -22.29
CA PHE A 331 -55.24 10.49 -21.29
C PHE A 331 -54.32 11.50 -21.95
N ARG A 332 -54.18 12.67 -21.32
CA ARG A 332 -53.14 13.62 -21.69
C ARG A 332 -51.83 13.21 -21.02
N LEU A 333 -50.76 13.08 -21.81
CA LEU A 333 -49.41 12.87 -21.29
C LEU A 333 -48.81 14.21 -20.82
N PRO A 334 -47.91 14.20 -19.83
CA PRO A 334 -47.28 15.42 -19.35
C PRO A 334 -46.40 16.06 -20.43
N ASP A 335 -46.57 17.38 -20.64
CA ASP A 335 -45.76 18.14 -21.59
C ASP A 335 -44.29 18.25 -21.11
N ASN A 336 -44.07 18.26 -19.79
CA ASN A 336 -42.76 18.32 -19.15
C ASN A 336 -42.65 17.21 -18.10
N PRO A 337 -42.24 15.99 -18.47
CA PRO A 337 -42.10 14.90 -17.52
C PRO A 337 -40.99 15.17 -16.50
N VAL A 338 -41.16 14.64 -15.29
CA VAL A 338 -40.21 14.74 -14.18
C VAL A 338 -38.84 14.19 -14.60
N PRO A 339 -37.76 14.98 -14.58
CA PRO A 339 -36.41 14.50 -14.83
C PRO A 339 -35.97 13.46 -13.78
N VAL A 340 -35.13 12.50 -14.17
CA VAL A 340 -34.57 11.49 -13.24
C VAL A 340 -33.86 12.16 -12.05
N ASP A 341 -33.12 13.25 -12.30
CA ASP A 341 -32.40 14.01 -11.28
C ASP A 341 -33.31 14.74 -10.28
N SER A 342 -34.61 14.81 -10.56
CA SER A 342 -35.61 15.41 -9.66
C SER A 342 -36.48 14.38 -8.94
N LEU A 343 -36.23 13.08 -9.15
CA LEU A 343 -36.90 12.04 -8.37
C LEU A 343 -36.52 12.15 -6.89
N PRO A 344 -37.47 11.90 -5.98
CA PRO A 344 -37.19 11.86 -4.56
C PRO A 344 -36.31 10.64 -4.21
N GLU A 345 -35.58 10.76 -3.12
CA GLU A 345 -34.92 9.60 -2.50
C GLU A 345 -35.97 8.59 -2.04
N THR A 346 -35.64 7.30 -2.13
CA THR A 346 -36.55 6.20 -1.80
C THR A 346 -37.17 6.35 -0.40
N SER A 347 -36.38 6.72 0.62
CA SER A 347 -36.85 6.92 1.99
C SER A 347 -37.87 8.05 2.11
N ASP A 348 -37.60 9.18 1.46
CA ASP A 348 -38.42 10.39 1.55
C ASP A 348 -39.79 10.15 0.94
N LEU A 349 -39.85 9.46 -0.20
CA LEU A 349 -41.12 9.13 -0.85
C LEU A 349 -41.92 8.12 -0.02
N GLN A 350 -41.28 7.10 0.54
CA GLN A 350 -41.95 6.13 1.41
C GLN A 350 -42.51 6.77 2.68
N GLU A 351 -41.78 7.72 3.29
CA GLU A 351 -42.27 8.49 4.44
C GLU A 351 -43.49 9.34 4.08
N ARG A 352 -43.47 10.04 2.94
CA ARG A 352 -44.61 10.84 2.44
C ARG A 352 -45.84 9.97 2.15
N LEU A 353 -45.65 8.85 1.44
CA LEU A 353 -46.73 7.91 1.14
C LEU A 353 -47.32 7.31 2.42
N THR A 354 -46.48 6.93 3.38
CA THR A 354 -46.92 6.41 4.69
C THR A 354 -47.69 7.46 5.48
N THR A 355 -47.19 8.69 5.52
CA THR A 355 -47.86 9.83 6.18
C THR A 355 -49.21 10.11 5.54
N LEU A 356 -49.28 10.11 4.21
CA LEU A 356 -50.53 10.26 3.48
C LEU A 356 -51.49 9.14 3.83
N ALA A 357 -51.05 7.88 3.79
CA ALA A 357 -51.85 6.71 4.14
C ALA A 357 -52.47 6.83 5.53
N GLN A 358 -51.69 7.27 6.53
CA GLN A 358 -52.16 7.48 7.90
C GLN A 358 -53.17 8.62 7.99
N SER A 359 -52.95 9.73 7.29
CA SER A 359 -53.80 10.93 7.36
C SER A 359 -55.21 10.72 6.79
N VAL A 360 -55.35 9.83 5.80
CA VAL A 360 -56.60 9.58 5.07
C VAL A 360 -57.04 8.12 5.10
N GLN A 361 -56.44 7.32 6.00
CA GLN A 361 -56.77 5.91 6.24
C GLN A 361 -56.73 5.05 4.95
N LEU A 362 -55.68 5.21 4.15
CA LEU A 362 -55.43 4.35 2.99
C LEU A 362 -54.70 3.09 3.43
N GLN A 363 -55.03 1.97 2.79
CA GLN A 363 -54.20 0.77 2.85
C GLN A 363 -53.26 0.82 1.66
N ILE A 364 -51.96 0.99 1.92
CA ILE A 364 -50.93 1.04 0.89
C ILE A 364 -50.01 -0.17 1.07
N ASP A 365 -49.69 -0.82 -0.05
CA ASP A 365 -48.68 -1.86 -0.16
C ASP A 365 -47.72 -1.52 -1.30
N TRP A 366 -46.44 -1.86 -1.15
CA TRP A 366 -45.44 -1.68 -2.19
C TRP A 366 -44.32 -2.72 -2.15
N GLN A 367 -43.77 -3.01 -3.33
CA GLN A 367 -42.70 -3.99 -3.48
C GLN A 367 -41.64 -3.50 -4.47
N GLU A 368 -40.36 -3.63 -4.13
CA GLU A 368 -39.25 -3.30 -5.04
C GLU A 368 -39.21 -4.26 -6.23
N VAL A 369 -39.08 -3.69 -7.42
CA VAL A 369 -38.98 -4.41 -8.68
C VAL A 369 -37.54 -4.30 -9.19
N ASN A 370 -36.95 -5.44 -9.55
CA ASN A 370 -35.68 -5.42 -10.26
C ASN A 370 -35.92 -4.92 -11.69
N ASN A 371 -35.54 -3.68 -11.95
CA ASN A 371 -35.64 -3.01 -13.24
C ASN A 371 -34.34 -3.07 -14.08
N SER A 372 -33.37 -3.90 -13.68
CA SER A 372 -32.21 -4.19 -14.51
C SER A 372 -32.62 -4.88 -15.80
N PHE A 373 -31.96 -4.55 -16.91
CA PHE A 373 -32.16 -5.22 -18.19
C PHE A 373 -30.83 -5.50 -18.87
N THR A 374 -30.81 -6.50 -19.75
CA THR A 374 -29.61 -6.86 -20.50
C THR A 374 -29.60 -6.16 -21.84
N ASP A 375 -28.49 -5.51 -22.19
CA ASP A 375 -28.30 -4.89 -23.51
C ASP A 375 -28.05 -5.93 -24.62
N GLU A 376 -28.02 -5.48 -25.87
CA GLU A 376 -27.73 -6.33 -27.05
C GLU A 376 -26.36 -7.03 -26.98
N ASN A 377 -25.45 -6.54 -26.13
CA ASN A 377 -24.10 -7.08 -25.96
C ASN A 377 -23.99 -8.05 -24.76
N GLY A 378 -25.10 -8.31 -24.05
CA GLY A 378 -25.10 -9.19 -22.87
C GLY A 378 -24.72 -8.50 -21.56
N ASN A 379 -24.54 -7.18 -21.52
CA ASN A 379 -24.25 -6.43 -20.30
C ASN A 379 -25.54 -6.13 -19.54
N ILE A 380 -25.52 -6.32 -18.21
CA ILE A 380 -26.61 -5.90 -17.34
C ILE A 380 -26.51 -4.39 -17.13
N ILE A 381 -27.55 -3.67 -17.53
CA ILE A 381 -27.71 -2.23 -17.31
C ILE A 381 -28.72 -2.03 -16.18
N GLN A 382 -28.29 -1.30 -15.15
CA GLN A 382 -29.15 -0.84 -14.07
C GLN A 382 -29.59 0.59 -14.37
N PRO A 383 -30.91 0.88 -14.48
CA PRO A 383 -31.39 2.24 -14.65
C PRO A 383 -31.00 3.15 -13.47
N PRO A 384 -30.88 4.48 -13.68
CA PRO A 384 -30.56 5.45 -12.63
C PRO A 384 -31.72 5.75 -11.65
N TRP A 385 -32.79 4.96 -11.70
CA TRP A 385 -33.91 5.00 -10.78
C TRP A 385 -34.22 3.59 -10.30
N LYS A 386 -34.87 3.50 -9.14
CA LYS A 386 -35.53 2.30 -8.65
C LYS A 386 -37.01 2.33 -9.00
N GLU A 387 -37.58 1.15 -9.12
CA GLU A 387 -38.99 0.96 -9.45
C GLU A 387 -39.67 0.14 -8.35
N TYR A 388 -40.85 0.57 -7.94
CA TYR A 388 -41.65 -0.12 -6.94
C TYR A 388 -43.07 -0.29 -7.47
N ASP A 389 -43.61 -1.50 -7.34
CA ASP A 389 -45.03 -1.73 -7.51
C ASP A 389 -45.77 -1.08 -6.34
N LEU A 390 -46.90 -0.43 -6.63
CA LEU A 390 -47.71 0.31 -5.67
C LEU A 390 -49.16 -0.13 -5.77
N GLN A 391 -49.74 -0.49 -4.63
CA GLN A 391 -51.16 -0.78 -4.50
C GLN A 391 -51.78 0.09 -3.41
N ILE A 392 -52.89 0.76 -3.72
CA ILE A 392 -53.64 1.58 -2.77
C ILE A 392 -55.10 1.12 -2.74
N GLN A 393 -55.59 0.75 -1.57
CA GLN A 393 -56.99 0.43 -1.33
C GLN A 393 -57.64 1.52 -0.47
N THR A 394 -58.82 1.97 -0.88
CA THR A 394 -59.55 3.03 -0.19
C THR A 394 -61.06 2.97 -0.42
N LEU A 395 -61.82 3.56 0.50
CA LEU A 395 -63.25 3.86 0.34
C LEU A 395 -63.49 5.30 -0.12
N LEU A 396 -62.43 6.12 -0.21
CA LEU A 396 -62.52 7.48 -0.70
C LEU A 396 -62.83 7.47 -2.21
N PRO A 397 -63.80 8.28 -2.67
CA PRO A 397 -64.02 8.50 -4.09
C PRO A 397 -62.74 8.93 -4.80
N ALA A 398 -62.54 8.44 -6.03
CA ALA A 398 -61.29 8.65 -6.77
C ALA A 398 -60.92 10.14 -6.90
N ASN A 399 -61.88 11.01 -7.20
CA ASN A 399 -61.66 12.47 -7.27
C ASN A 399 -61.18 13.07 -5.95
N GLN A 400 -61.69 12.62 -4.79
CA GLN A 400 -61.21 13.08 -3.49
C GLN A 400 -59.80 12.58 -3.17
N LEU A 401 -59.42 11.39 -3.67
CA LEU A 401 -58.05 10.92 -3.56
C LEU A 401 -57.11 11.81 -4.39
N ALA A 402 -57.49 12.19 -5.61
CA ALA A 402 -56.67 13.06 -6.47
C ALA A 402 -56.39 14.45 -5.85
N GLU A 403 -57.32 15.00 -5.05
CA GLU A 403 -57.11 16.27 -4.35
C GLU A 403 -56.05 16.18 -3.23
N ARG A 404 -55.79 14.97 -2.71
CA ARG A 404 -54.90 14.74 -1.57
C ARG A 404 -53.61 14.01 -1.94
N PHE A 405 -53.59 13.39 -3.12
CA PHE A 405 -52.47 12.62 -3.63
C PHE A 405 -51.79 13.40 -4.76
N SER A 406 -50.66 14.03 -4.45
CA SER A 406 -49.85 14.76 -5.43
C SER A 406 -48.41 14.28 -5.32
N GLU A 407 -48.09 13.21 -6.04
CA GLU A 407 -46.72 12.70 -6.15
C GLU A 407 -46.34 12.54 -7.63
N PRO A 408 -45.50 13.44 -8.18
CA PRO A 408 -45.10 13.44 -9.57
C PRO A 408 -44.29 12.21 -9.99
N SER A 409 -43.76 11.44 -9.05
CA SER A 409 -43.02 10.19 -9.29
C SER A 409 -43.91 8.94 -9.25
N VAL A 410 -45.21 9.08 -8.99
CA VAL A 410 -46.17 7.97 -8.95
C VAL A 410 -46.99 7.94 -10.23
N ARG A 411 -47.22 6.77 -10.79
CA ARG A 411 -48.05 6.54 -11.98
C ARG A 411 -49.00 5.39 -11.73
N PHE A 412 -50.30 5.66 -11.82
CA PHE A 412 -51.31 4.61 -11.78
C PHE A 412 -51.50 3.98 -13.16
N LEU A 413 -51.57 2.65 -13.18
CA LEU A 413 -51.75 1.84 -14.39
C LEU A 413 -53.19 1.33 -14.49
N SER A 414 -53.81 1.05 -13.35
CA SER A 414 -55.23 0.72 -13.30
C SER A 414 -55.88 1.19 -12.01
N VAL A 415 -57.20 1.35 -12.09
CA VAL A 415 -58.05 1.51 -10.92
C VAL A 415 -59.31 0.67 -11.06
N THR A 416 -59.55 -0.13 -10.05
CA THR A 416 -60.74 -0.96 -9.92
C THR A 416 -61.72 -0.28 -8.96
N ARG A 417 -62.98 -0.17 -9.35
CA ARG A 417 -64.10 0.35 -8.56
C ARG A 417 -65.15 -0.76 -8.40
N GLN A 418 -65.25 -1.30 -7.20
CA GLN A 418 -66.19 -2.38 -6.87
C GLN A 418 -67.34 -1.86 -6.01
N LEU A 419 -68.57 -2.30 -6.28
CA LEU A 419 -69.74 -1.96 -5.47
C LEU A 419 -70.04 -3.08 -4.47
N GLU A 420 -69.79 -2.83 -3.19
CA GLU A 420 -70.04 -3.77 -2.09
C GLU A 420 -70.93 -3.11 -1.03
N ASN A 421 -72.04 -3.77 -0.65
CA ASN A 421 -72.95 -3.28 0.41
C ASN A 421 -73.39 -1.81 0.24
N GLY A 422 -73.59 -1.37 -1.00
CA GLY A 422 -74.00 0.01 -1.32
C GLY A 422 -72.90 1.05 -1.23
N ARG A 423 -71.63 0.66 -1.04
CA ARG A 423 -70.47 1.56 -1.04
C ARG A 423 -69.46 1.12 -2.10
N PHE A 424 -68.74 2.10 -2.64
CA PHE A 424 -67.63 1.81 -3.55
C PHE A 424 -66.35 1.55 -2.77
N ARG A 425 -65.66 0.49 -3.16
CA ARG A 425 -64.28 0.21 -2.81
C ARG A 425 -63.41 0.45 -4.04
N TYR A 426 -62.32 1.18 -3.85
CA TYR A 426 -61.36 1.49 -4.90
C TYR A 426 -60.05 0.77 -4.61
N GLN A 427 -59.46 0.21 -5.66
CA GLN A 427 -58.11 -0.33 -5.64
C GLN A 427 -57.33 0.27 -6.81
N PHE A 428 -56.33 1.07 -6.50
CA PHE A 428 -55.39 1.62 -7.47
C PHE A 428 -54.18 0.70 -7.54
N THR A 429 -53.74 0.40 -8.75
CA THR A 429 -52.47 -0.28 -9.00
C THR A 429 -51.61 0.60 -9.88
N GLY A 430 -50.32 0.63 -9.59
CA GLY A 430 -49.39 1.51 -10.28
C GLY A 430 -47.97 1.23 -9.89
N LYS A 431 -47.11 2.18 -10.22
CA LYS A 431 -45.70 2.15 -9.88
C LYS A 431 -45.28 3.50 -9.33
N TYR A 432 -44.27 3.49 -8.47
CA TYR A 432 -43.54 4.72 -8.13
C TYR A 432 -42.05 4.56 -8.41
N TYR A 433 -41.43 5.69 -8.73
CA TYR A 433 -40.03 5.75 -9.12
C TYR A 433 -39.26 6.64 -8.13
N ALA A 434 -38.08 6.20 -7.73
CA ALA A 434 -37.23 6.90 -6.76
C ALA A 434 -35.75 6.78 -7.13
N ARG A 435 -34.89 7.57 -6.50
CA ARG A 435 -33.43 7.41 -6.63
C ARG A 435 -32.91 6.24 -5.79
#